data_AF-A0A3S4RU75-F1
#
_entry.id   AF-A0A3S4RU75-F1
#
_cell.length_a   1.000
_cell.length_b   1.000
_cell.length_c   1.000
_cell.angle_alpha   90.00
_cell.angle_beta   90.00
_cell.angle_gamma   90.00
#
_symmetry.space_group_name_H-M   'P 1'
#
loop_
_entity.id
_entity.type
_entity.pdbx_description
1 polymer ?
#
loop_
_entity_poly.entity_id
_entity_poly.type
_entity_poly.pdbx_seq_one_letter_code
_entity_poly.pdbx_strand_id
1 'polypeptide(L)' 'MEHRDRLARFGVEYLEAALSAHGRKVVVTDQGETADYLVRDMIEVLTSMSARLYGRRGARNRATWAVTATRQVEVVAGG' A
#
# COMPACT_ATOMS: atom_id res chain seq x y z
N MET A 1 21.40 -15.31 -6.45
CA MET A 1 20.23 -14.56 -5.96
C MET A 1 19.17 -15.59 -5.61
N GLU A 2 18.97 -15.83 -4.32
CA GLU A 2 18.16 -16.95 -3.79
C GLU A 2 16.65 -16.60 -3.75
N HIS A 3 16.01 -16.54 -4.93
CA HIS A 3 14.56 -16.39 -5.21
C HIS A 3 14.17 -15.12 -5.96
N ARG A 4 13.27 -15.30 -6.93
CA ARG A 4 12.52 -14.23 -7.60
C ARG A 4 11.78 -13.34 -6.60
N ASP A 5 11.24 -13.93 -5.54
CA ASP A 5 10.44 -13.25 -4.53
C ASP A 5 11.26 -12.36 -3.57
N ARG A 6 12.57 -12.64 -3.42
CA ARG A 6 13.50 -11.75 -2.71
C ARG A 6 13.87 -10.51 -3.53
N LEU A 7 13.67 -10.54 -4.85
CA LEU A 7 13.94 -9.40 -5.71
C LEU A 7 12.84 -8.35 -5.61
N ALA A 8 11.58 -8.79 -5.71
CA ALA A 8 10.40 -8.01 -5.38
C ALA A 8 9.18 -8.95 -5.25
N ARG A 9 8.24 -8.63 -4.36
CA ARG A 9 7.00 -9.42 -4.20
C ARG A 9 6.02 -9.22 -5.35
N PHE A 10 6.02 -8.03 -5.95
CA PHE A 10 5.20 -7.68 -7.11
C PHE A 10 6.02 -6.86 -8.10
N GLY A 11 5.71 -6.97 -9.39
CA GLY A 11 6.32 -6.12 -10.42
C GLY A 11 7.77 -6.49 -10.76
N VAL A 12 8.16 -7.74 -10.52
CA VAL A 12 9.47 -8.27 -10.93
C VAL A 12 9.67 -8.10 -12.44
N GLU A 13 8.61 -8.22 -13.22
CA GLU A 13 8.60 -8.07 -14.67
C GLU A 13 9.05 -6.67 -15.09
N TYR A 14 8.66 -5.63 -14.34
CA TYR A 14 9.09 -4.26 -14.62
C TYR A 14 10.58 -4.08 -14.34
N LEU A 15 11.08 -4.72 -13.28
CA LEU A 15 12.48 -4.68 -12.93
C LEU A 15 13.34 -5.48 -13.94
N GLU A 16 12.86 -6.64 -14.38
CA GLU A 16 13.48 -7.44 -15.44
C GLU A 16 13.52 -6.66 -16.77
N ALA A 17 12.43 -5.98 -17.13
CA ALA A 17 12.37 -5.14 -18.31
C ALA A 17 13.37 -3.97 -18.24
N ALA A 18 13.44 -3.29 -17.09
CA ALA A 18 14.40 -2.20 -16.87
C ALA A 18 15.85 -2.68 -16.95
N LEU A 19 16.16 -3.83 -16.34
CA LEU A 19 17.50 -4.41 -16.40
C LEU A 19 17.88 -4.87 -17.81
N SER A 20 16.92 -5.46 -18.54
CA SER A 20 17.11 -5.90 -19.92
C SER A 20 17.38 -4.72 -20.85
N ALA A 21 16.71 -3.58 -20.65
CA ALA A 21 16.99 -2.35 -21.37
C ALA A 21 18.43 -1.83 -21.17
N HIS A 22 19.06 -2.19 -20.04
CA HIS A 22 20.47 -1.90 -19.74
C HIS A 22 21.43 -3.04 -20.11
N GLY A 23 20.97 -4.05 -20.86
CA GLY A 23 21.79 -5.20 -21.27
C GLY A 23 22.15 -6.15 -20.12
N ARG A 24 21.39 -6.11 -19.01
CA ARG A 24 21.61 -6.93 -17.81
C ARG A 24 20.47 -7.95 -17.67
N LYS A 25 20.79 -9.13 -17.15
CA LYS A 25 19.81 -10.20 -16.90
C LYS A 25 19.77 -10.58 -15.42
N VAL A 26 18.57 -10.83 -14.92
CA VAL A 26 18.36 -11.43 -13.60
C VAL A 26 18.54 -12.94 -13.73
N VAL A 27 19.31 -13.55 -12.82
CA VAL A 27 19.46 -15.00 -12.73
C VAL A 27 18.95 -15.46 -11.37
N VAL A 28 17.89 -16.27 -11.37
CA VAL A 28 17.28 -16.83 -10.16
C VAL A 28 17.92 -18.18 -9.87
N THR A 29 18.52 -18.32 -8.68
CA THR A 29 19.31 -19.51 -8.31
C THR A 29 18.46 -20.56 -7.58
N ASP A 30 17.33 -20.16 -6.99
CA ASP A 30 16.43 -21.05 -6.25
C ASP A 30 14.95 -20.68 -6.55
N GLN A 31 14.08 -21.68 -6.64
CA GLN A 31 12.68 -21.56 -7.12
C GLN A 31 11.64 -21.92 -6.04
N GLY A 32 12.05 -22.45 -4.88
CA GLY A 32 11.13 -23.02 -3.89
C GLY A 32 10.46 -22.01 -2.95
N GLU A 33 9.32 -21.41 -3.31
CA GLU A 33 8.58 -20.51 -2.41
C GLU A 33 8.21 -21.21 -1.09
N THR A 34 8.61 -20.67 0.06
CA THR A 34 8.18 -21.20 1.36
C THR A 34 6.87 -20.52 1.75
N ALA A 35 5.82 -21.30 2.02
CA ALA A 35 4.45 -20.81 2.26
C ALA A 35 4.34 -19.73 3.35
N ASP A 36 5.23 -19.75 4.35
CA ASP A 36 5.26 -18.77 5.45
C ASP A 36 5.55 -17.34 4.97
N TYR A 37 6.33 -17.16 3.91
CA TYR A 37 6.61 -15.83 3.35
C TYR A 37 5.36 -15.22 2.71
N LEU A 38 4.55 -16.02 2.01
CA LEU A 38 3.29 -15.58 1.41
C LEU A 38 2.28 -15.07 2.44
N VAL A 39 2.12 -15.79 3.56
CA VAL A 39 1.23 -15.34 4.63
C VAL A 39 1.70 -14.00 5.19
N ARG A 40 3.01 -13.86 5.42
CA ARG A 40 3.59 -12.61 5.92
C ARG A 40 3.36 -11.44 4.97
N ASP A 41 3.63 -11.62 3.68
CA ASP A 41 3.47 -10.54 2.70
C ASP A 41 2.01 -10.09 2.59
N MET A 42 1.06 -11.04 2.68
CA MET A 42 -0.35 -10.72 2.68
C MET A 42 -0.74 -9.88 3.91
N ILE A 43 -0.20 -10.21 5.09
CA ILE A 43 -0.40 -9.41 6.32
C ILE A 43 0.14 -8.00 6.13
N GLU A 44 1.34 -7.82 5.58
CA GLU A 44 1.96 -6.51 5.37
C GLU A 44 1.14 -5.66 4.39
N VAL A 45 0.70 -6.23 3.26
CA VAL A 45 -0.14 -5.55 2.27
C VAL A 45 -1.50 -5.15 2.86
N LEU A 46 -2.19 -6.07 3.53
CA LEU A 46 -3.50 -5.79 4.13
C LEU A 46 -3.40 -4.76 5.24
N THR A 47 -2.32 -4.78 6.03
CA THR A 47 -2.07 -3.78 7.08
C THR A 47 -1.90 -2.39 6.47
N SER A 48 -1.07 -2.28 5.43
CA SER A 48 -0.86 -1.01 4.69
C SER A 48 -2.16 -0.49 4.04
N MET A 49 -2.95 -1.38 3.45
CA MET A 49 -4.24 -1.01 2.85
C MET A 49 -5.24 -0.56 3.91
N SER A 50 -5.33 -1.28 5.03
CA SER A 50 -6.20 -0.93 6.15
C SER A 50 -5.84 0.44 6.73
N ALA A 51 -4.55 0.72 6.96
CA ALA A 51 -4.08 2.01 7.44
C ALA A 51 -4.46 3.15 6.47
N ARG A 52 -4.29 2.96 5.16
CA ARG A 52 -4.66 3.96 4.16
C ARG A 52 -6.17 4.17 4.07
N LEU A 53 -6.96 3.10 4.04
CA LEU A 53 -8.41 3.17 3.92
C LEU A 53 -9.03 3.83 5.16
N TYR A 54 -8.68 3.33 6.34
CA TYR A 54 -9.25 3.82 7.59
C TYR A 54 -8.66 5.17 8.02
N GLY A 55 -7.40 5.47 7.66
CA GLY A 55 -6.82 6.81 7.82
C GLY A 55 -7.57 7.86 7.01
N ARG A 56 -7.85 7.58 5.72
CA ARG A 56 -8.64 8.47 4.85
C ARG A 56 -10.09 8.61 5.33
N ARG A 57 -10.73 7.52 5.75
CA ARG A 57 -12.10 7.56 6.31
C ARG A 57 -12.16 8.42 7.57
N GLY A 58 -11.19 8.26 8.48
CA GLY A 58 -11.08 9.09 9.67
C GLY A 58 -10.90 10.58 9.34
N ALA A 59 -10.02 10.91 8.39
CA ALA A 59 -9.82 12.29 7.94
C ALA A 59 -11.10 12.90 7.34
N ARG A 60 -11.81 12.15 6.48
CA ARG A 60 -13.08 12.59 5.89
C ARG A 60 -14.15 12.86 6.95
N ASN A 61 -14.31 11.96 7.92
CA ASN A 61 -15.30 12.13 8.97
C ASN A 61 -15.02 13.37 9.82
N ARG A 62 -13.74 13.60 10.18
CA ARG A 62 -13.33 14.82 10.91
C ARG A 62 -13.62 16.09 10.11
N ALA A 63 -13.33 16.09 8.81
CA ALA A 63 -13.65 17.23 7.93
C ALA A 63 -15.16 17.50 7.88
N THR A 64 -15.99 16.47 7.72
CA THR A 64 -17.45 16.60 7.77
C THR A 64 -17.92 17.19 9.10
N TRP A 65 -17.41 16.68 10.23
CA TRP A 65 -17.78 17.17 11.55
C TRP A 65 -17.39 18.64 11.78
N ALA A 66 -16.20 19.05 11.32
CA ALA A 66 -15.76 20.44 11.41
C ALA A 66 -16.68 21.39 10.60
N VAL A 67 -17.08 20.98 9.39
CA VAL A 67 -18.01 21.74 8.55
C VAL A 67 -19.41 21.79 9.16
N THR A 68 -19.91 20.69 9.73
CA THR A 68 -21.22 20.72 10.39
C THR A 68 -21.22 21.57 11.66
N ALA A 69 -20.12 21.54 12.44
CA ALA A 69 -20.00 22.32 13.66
C ALA A 69 -19.98 23.83 13.36
N THR A 70 -19.22 24.27 12.36
CA THR A 70 -19.19 25.68 11.92
C THR A 70 -20.57 26.15 11.45
N ARG A 71 -21.28 25.35 10.65
CA ARG A 71 -22.64 25.67 10.21
C ARG A 71 -23.64 25.78 11.37
N GLN A 72 -23.52 24.96 12.42
CA GLN A 72 -24.39 25.07 13.59
C GLN A 72 -24.09 26.32 14.43
N VAL A 73 -22.82 26.72 14.53
CA VAL A 73 -22.44 27.96 15.23
C VAL A 73 -23.02 29.20 14.53
N GLU A 74 -23.00 29.25 13.20
CA GLU A 74 -23.59 30.36 12.43
C GLU A 74 -25.11 30.49 12.64
N VAL A 75 -25.84 29.37 12.71
CA VAL A 75 -27.29 29.36 12.94
C VAL A 75 -27.65 29.82 14.35
N VAL A 76 -26.84 29.49 15.35
CA VAL A 76 -27.07 29.88 16.75
C VAL A 76 -26.65 31.33 17.02
N ALA A 77 -25.68 31.87 16.29
CA ALA A 77 -25.22 33.25 16.44
C ALA A 77 -26.06 34.29 15.66
N GLY A 78 -26.82 33.84 14.66
CA GLY A 78 -27.63 34.69 13.77
C GLY A 78 -29.13 34.77 14.09
N GLY A 79 -29.61 34.09 15.13
CA GLY A 79 -30.99 34.14 15.64
C GLY A 79 -31.04 34.75 17.03
#